data_AF-A0A6B3ECW1-F1
#
_entry.id   AF-A0A6B3ECW1-F1
#
_cell.length_a   1.000
_cell.length_b   1.000
_cell.length_c   1.000
_cell.angle_alpha   90.00
_cell.angle_beta   90.00
_cell.angle_gamma   90.00
#
_symmetry.space_group_name_H-M   'P 1'
#
loop_
_entity.id
_entity.type
_entity.pdbx_description
1 polymer ?
#
loop_
_entity_poly.entity_id
_entity_poly.type
_entity_poly.pdbx_seq_one_letter_code
_entity_poly.pdbx_strand_id
1 'polypeptide(L)'
;TAWMNDPEVAAFWELAGPPAVTAAHVRPQTEGDGRSVPCLGLLDGRPMSYWEIYRADHDVLTPYYPARPHDIGVHLLLGGGTDRGRGVGTGLLRAVTSLIL
;
A
#
# COMPACT_ATOMS: atom_id res chain seq x y z
N THR A 1 12.16 -1.36 -7.63
CA THR A 1 12.44 -0.45 -6.50
C THR A 1 12.42 1.02 -6.85
N ALA A 2 12.26 1.42 -8.12
CA ALA A 2 12.28 2.83 -8.50
C ALA A 2 11.31 3.69 -7.66
N TRP A 3 10.05 3.24 -7.48
CA TRP A 3 9.07 3.97 -6.67
C TRP A 3 9.47 4.13 -5.20
N MET A 4 10.00 3.07 -4.57
CA MET A 4 10.45 3.15 -3.17
C MET A 4 11.68 4.07 -2.97
N ASN A 5 12.39 4.40 -4.05
CA ASN A 5 13.53 5.32 -4.03
C ASN A 5 13.15 6.74 -4.50
N ASP A 6 11.90 6.98 -4.89
CA ASP A 6 11.39 8.34 -5.11
C ASP A 6 11.42 9.08 -3.75
N PRO A 7 12.06 10.27 -3.63
CA PRO A 7 12.20 10.96 -2.36
C PRO A 7 10.89 11.24 -1.63
N GLU A 8 9.80 11.53 -2.34
CA GLU A 8 8.51 11.77 -1.71
C GLU A 8 7.87 10.46 -1.22
N VAL A 9 8.11 9.33 -1.89
CA VAL A 9 7.66 8.02 -1.40
C VAL A 9 8.51 7.59 -0.21
N ALA A 10 9.83 7.71 -0.33
CA ALA A 10 10.79 7.33 0.68
C ALA A 10 10.57 8.06 2.01
N ALA A 11 10.13 9.31 1.97
CA ALA A 11 9.80 10.10 3.15
C ALA A 11 8.67 9.50 4.03
N PHE A 12 7.81 8.64 3.47
CA PHE A 12 6.71 8.01 4.21
C PHE A 12 6.87 6.50 4.32
N TRP A 13 7.47 5.85 3.32
CA TRP A 13 7.58 4.39 3.28
C TRP A 13 8.87 3.88 3.90
N GLU A 14 9.93 4.69 3.98
CA GLU A 14 11.21 4.29 4.57
C GLU A 14 11.84 3.01 3.97
N LEU A 15 11.46 2.65 2.74
CA LEU A 15 11.93 1.47 2.01
C LEU A 15 12.94 1.79 0.88
N ALA A 16 13.51 3.00 0.89
CA ALA A 16 14.54 3.38 -0.06
C ALA A 16 15.80 2.51 0.10
N GLY A 17 16.49 2.25 -1.00
CA GLY A 17 17.69 1.42 -1.04
C GLY A 17 17.64 0.29 -2.07
N PRO A 18 18.50 -0.73 -1.90
CA PRO A 18 18.66 -1.80 -2.88
C PRO A 18 17.40 -2.69 -2.98
N PRO A 19 17.23 -3.45 -4.09
CA PRO A 19 16.11 -4.39 -4.29
C PRO A 19 15.80 -5.32 -3.13
N ALA A 20 16.83 -5.73 -2.37
CA ALA A 20 16.67 -6.60 -1.21
C ALA A 20 15.78 -5.99 -0.11
N VAL A 21 15.77 -4.66 0.06
CA VAL A 21 14.95 -3.97 1.08
C VAL A 21 13.47 -4.14 0.76
N THR A 22 13.04 -3.73 -0.45
CA THR A 22 11.65 -3.91 -0.88
C THR A 22 11.26 -5.39 -0.95
N ALA A 23 12.17 -6.27 -1.39
CA ALA A 23 11.89 -7.71 -1.42
C ALA A 23 11.67 -8.30 -0.01
N ALA A 24 12.45 -7.85 0.98
CA ALA A 24 12.27 -8.27 2.37
C ALA A 24 10.94 -7.80 2.96
N HIS A 25 10.49 -6.60 2.55
CA HIS A 25 9.19 -6.05 2.96
C HIS A 25 7.98 -6.77 2.35
N VAL A 26 8.04 -7.11 1.06
CA VAL A 26 6.93 -7.74 0.34
C VAL A 26 6.81 -9.24 0.64
N ARG A 27 7.94 -9.94 0.82
CA ARG A 27 7.99 -11.39 1.03
C ARG A 27 7.04 -11.93 2.11
N PRO A 28 7.00 -11.40 3.36
CA PRO A 28 6.08 -11.92 4.37
C PRO A 28 4.61 -11.72 4.01
N GLN A 29 4.28 -10.77 3.14
CA GLN A 29 2.91 -10.54 2.67
C GLN A 29 2.50 -11.56 1.59
N THR A 30 3.45 -12.04 0.77
CA THR A 30 3.20 -13.06 -0.26
C THR A 30 3.30 -14.50 0.25
N GLU A 31 4.10 -14.74 1.30
CA GLU A 31 4.33 -16.08 1.88
C GLU A 31 3.56 -16.29 3.18
N GLY A 32 2.96 -15.23 3.74
CA GLY A 32 2.27 -15.26 5.03
C GLY A 32 0.86 -15.83 4.96
N ASP A 33 0.10 -15.59 6.03
CA ASP A 33 -1.27 -16.10 6.21
C ASP A 33 -2.35 -15.23 5.55
N GLY A 34 -1.96 -14.34 4.64
CA GLY A 34 -2.87 -13.46 3.92
C GLY A 34 -3.43 -12.30 4.74
N ARG A 35 -2.87 -11.99 5.93
CA ARG A 35 -3.26 -10.81 6.72
C ARG A 35 -2.96 -9.48 6.06
N SER A 36 -1.98 -9.44 5.15
CA SER A 36 -1.71 -8.30 4.26
C SER A 36 -1.51 -8.83 2.86
N VAL A 37 -2.16 -8.21 1.88
CA VAL A 37 -2.04 -8.58 0.46
C VAL A 37 -1.38 -7.44 -0.29
N PRO A 38 -0.19 -7.65 -0.90
CA PRO A 38 0.48 -6.64 -1.70
C PRO A 38 -0.08 -6.65 -3.13
N CYS A 39 -0.53 -5.49 -3.61
CA CYS A 39 -1.14 -5.35 -4.93
C CYS A 39 -0.44 -4.26 -5.76
N LEU A 40 -0.33 -4.52 -7.07
CA LEU A 40 0.10 -3.53 -8.06
C LEU A 40 -1.14 -2.92 -8.72
N GLY A 41 -1.32 -1.60 -8.58
CA GLY A 41 -2.43 -0.87 -9.19
C GLY A 41 -2.08 -0.46 -10.62
N LEU A 42 -2.95 -0.84 -11.56
CA LEU A 42 -2.84 -0.50 -12.97
C LEU A 42 -3.93 0.50 -13.34
N LEU A 43 -3.56 1.56 -14.06
CA LEU A 43 -4.48 2.48 -14.73
C LEU A 43 -4.25 2.38 -16.23
N ASP A 44 -5.30 2.04 -16.98
CA ASP A 44 -5.22 1.77 -18.42
C ASP A 44 -4.10 0.77 -18.78
N GLY A 45 -3.95 -0.29 -17.97
CA GLY A 45 -2.93 -1.32 -18.14
C GLY A 45 -1.52 -0.91 -17.70
N ARG A 46 -1.29 0.36 -17.32
CA ARG A 46 0.01 0.85 -16.86
C ARG A 46 0.14 0.73 -15.34
N PRO A 47 1.17 0.04 -14.81
CA PRO A 47 1.49 0.08 -13.39
C PRO A 47 1.75 1.51 -12.92
N MET A 48 1.04 1.94 -11.88
CA MET A 48 1.13 3.32 -11.41
C MET A 48 1.03 3.48 -9.90
N SER A 49 0.61 2.46 -9.17
CA SER A 49 0.50 2.48 -7.71
C SER A 49 0.85 1.13 -7.09
N TYR A 50 1.23 1.16 -5.81
CA TYR A 50 1.39 -0.03 -4.98
C TYR A 50 0.47 0.10 -3.76
N TRP A 51 -0.08 -1.03 -3.33
CA TRP A 51 -1.11 -1.13 -2.30
C TRP A 51 -0.80 -2.27 -1.34
N GLU A 52 -1.11 -2.07 -0.07
CA GLU A 52 -1.19 -3.11 0.95
C GLU A 52 -2.60 -3.07 1.54
N ILE A 53 -3.35 -4.15 1.40
CA ILE A 53 -4.69 -4.29 1.98
C ILE A 53 -4.58 -5.29 3.12
N TYR A 54 -4.84 -4.86 4.35
CA TYR A 54 -4.51 -5.66 5.54
C TYR A 54 -5.61 -5.69 6.59
N ARG A 55 -5.55 -6.71 7.46
CA ARG A 55 -6.41 -6.89 8.63
C ARG A 55 -5.98 -5.94 9.76
N ALA A 56 -6.59 -4.75 9.81
CA ALA A 56 -6.31 -3.74 10.82
C ALA A 56 -6.68 -4.22 12.24
N ASP A 57 -7.59 -5.19 12.35
CA ASP A 57 -7.95 -5.84 13.60
C ASP A 57 -6.90 -6.84 14.12
N HIS A 58 -5.89 -7.17 13.31
CA HIS A 58 -4.73 -7.98 13.70
C HIS A 58 -3.40 -7.21 13.61
N ASP A 59 -3.47 -5.90 13.42
CA ASP A 59 -2.30 -5.06 13.15
C ASP A 59 -1.77 -4.35 14.41
N VAL A 60 -0.58 -3.74 14.28
CA VAL A 60 0.03 -2.89 15.31
C VAL A 60 -0.85 -1.70 15.70
N LEU A 61 -1.86 -1.35 14.89
CA LEU A 61 -2.85 -0.32 15.21
C LEU A 61 -3.86 -0.71 16.30
N THR A 62 -4.05 -2.00 16.60
CA THR A 62 -5.07 -2.48 17.55
C THR A 62 -5.03 -1.85 18.96
N PRO A 63 -3.89 -1.45 19.54
CA PRO A 63 -3.86 -0.78 20.85
C PRO A 63 -4.31 0.70 20.80
N TYR A 64 -4.40 1.30 19.60
CA TYR A 64 -4.61 2.73 19.43
C TYR A 64 -6.08 3.10 19.13
N TYR A 65 -6.95 2.12 18.89
CA TYR A 65 -8.39 2.32 18.68
C TYR A 65 -9.17 1.02 18.95
N PRO A 66 -10.49 1.08 19.22
CA PRO A 66 -11.29 -0.13 19.43
C PRO A 66 -11.57 -0.85 18.10
N ALA A 67 -10.59 -1.61 17.61
CA ALA A 67 -10.69 -2.40 16.39
C ALA A 67 -11.87 -3.36 16.44
N ARG A 68 -12.65 -3.40 15.36
CA ARG A 68 -13.78 -4.31 15.17
C ARG A 68 -13.34 -5.51 14.35
N PRO A 69 -13.99 -6.68 14.54
CA PRO A 69 -13.73 -7.84 13.69
C PRO A 69 -13.87 -7.46 12.21
N HIS A 70 -12.86 -7.82 11.43
CA HIS A 70 -12.78 -7.55 9.99
C HIS A 70 -12.49 -6.10 9.59
N ASP A 71 -12.04 -5.24 10.51
CA ASP A 71 -11.54 -3.92 10.11
C ASP A 71 -10.37 -4.07 9.12
N ILE A 72 -10.45 -3.30 8.02
CA ILE A 72 -9.46 -3.31 6.93
C ILE A 72 -8.66 -2.03 6.95
N GLY A 73 -7.34 -2.17 6.90
CA GLY A 73 -6.39 -1.09 6.70
C GLY A 73 -5.86 -1.08 5.26
N VAL A 74 -5.43 0.09 4.81
CA VAL A 74 -4.82 0.29 3.50
C VAL A 74 -3.57 1.16 3.63
N HIS A 75 -2.45 0.69 3.07
CA HIS A 75 -1.34 1.56 2.68
C HIS A 75 -1.30 1.68 1.16
N LEU A 76 -0.94 2.86 0.65
CA LEU A 76 -0.79 3.07 -0.79
C LEU A 76 0.30 4.08 -1.12
N LEU A 77 0.85 3.94 -2.32
CA LEU A 77 1.68 4.96 -2.96
C LEU A 77 1.32 5.11 -4.42
N LEU A 78 1.54 6.31 -4.96
CA LEU A 78 1.55 6.56 -6.40
C LEU A 78 3.01 6.62 -6.86
N GLY A 79 3.36 5.76 -7.81
CA GLY A 79 4.74 5.59 -8.27
C GLY A 79 5.25 6.77 -9.10
N GLY A 80 4.42 7.32 -9.98
CA GLY A 80 4.77 8.47 -10.81
C GLY A 80 4.51 9.80 -10.10
N GLY A 81 5.54 10.64 -9.94
CA GLY A 81 5.39 11.98 -9.35
C GLY A 81 4.36 12.86 -10.07
N THR A 82 4.23 12.72 -11.40
CA THR A 82 3.25 13.46 -12.21
C THR A 82 1.79 13.08 -11.94
N ASP A 83 1.56 11.93 -11.30
CA ASP A 83 0.21 11.45 -10.95
C ASP A 83 -0.24 11.99 -9.57
N ARG A 84 0.67 12.58 -8.78
CA ARG A 84 0.39 13.14 -7.44
C ARG A 84 -0.17 14.56 -7.51
N GLY A 85 -0.98 14.95 -6.51
CA GLY A 85 -1.57 16.29 -6.43
C GLY A 85 -2.71 16.58 -7.42
N ARG A 86 -3.20 15.57 -8.16
CA ARG A 86 -4.23 15.72 -9.20
C ARG A 86 -5.55 15.01 -8.89
N GLY A 87 -5.75 14.58 -7.64
CA GLY A 87 -6.94 13.85 -7.20
C GLY A 87 -6.97 12.35 -7.55
N VAL A 88 -5.97 11.84 -8.28
CA VAL A 88 -5.87 10.42 -8.67
C VAL A 88 -5.89 9.50 -7.45
N GLY A 89 -5.08 9.79 -6.42
CA GLY A 89 -5.05 8.99 -5.18
C GLY A 89 -6.42 8.90 -4.49
N THR A 90 -7.15 10.01 -4.42
CA THR A 90 -8.52 10.05 -3.86
C THR A 90 -9.49 9.20 -4.70
N GLY A 91 -9.41 9.30 -6.03
CA GLY A 91 -10.24 8.51 -6.93
C GLY A 91 -9.98 7.01 -6.78
N LEU A 92 -8.71 6.62 -6.74
CA LEU A 92 -8.32 5.22 -6.54
C LEU A 92 -8.72 4.70 -5.17
N LEU A 93 -8.52 5.47 -4.09
CA LEU A 93 -8.97 5.09 -2.75
C LEU A 93 -10.46 4.81 -2.74
N ARG A 94 -11.29 5.70 -3.31
CA ARG A 94 -12.74 5.49 -3.40
C ARG A 94 -13.09 4.22 -4.18
N ALA A 95 -12.42 3.97 -5.30
CA ALA A 95 -12.66 2.78 -6.12
C ALA A 95 -12.33 1.49 -5.36
N VAL A 96 -11.17 1.45 -4.69
CA VAL A 96 -10.73 0.29 -3.91
C VAL A 96 -11.63 0.06 -2.70
N THR A 97 -11.94 1.10 -1.92
CA THR A 97 -12.79 0.95 -0.74
C THR A 97 -14.22 0.56 -1.09
N SER A 98 -14.74 0.94 -2.25
CA SER A 98 -16.06 0.50 -2.72
C SER A 98 -16.11 -0.98 -3.15
N LEU A 99 -14.95 -1.62 -3.32
CA LEU A 99 -14.85 -3.03 -3.71
C LEU A 99 -14.62 -3.96 -2.51
N ILE A 100 -13.91 -3.48 -1.49
CA ILE A 100 -13.47 -4.29 -0.34
C ILE A 100 -14.32 -4.08 0.92
N LEU A 101 -15.21 -3.10 0.92
CA LEU A 101 -16.20 -2.82 1.98
C LEU A 101 -17.61 -3.09 1.46
#